data_AF-A0A6C0F2B5-F1
#
_entry.id   AF-A0A6C0F2B5-F1
#
_cell.length_a   1.000
_cell.length_b   1.000
_cell.length_c   1.000
_cell.angle_alpha   90.00
_cell.angle_beta   90.00
_cell.angle_gamma   90.00
#
_symmetry.space_group_name_H-M   'P 1'
#
loop_
_entity.id
_entity.type
_entity.pdbx_description
1 polymer ?
#
loop_
_entity_poly.entity_id
_entity_poly.type
_entity_poly.pdbx_seq_one_letter_code
_entity_poly.pdbx_strand_id
1 'polypeptide(L)'
;MDYYLTLDHWSSIVRQLKDDEREYDILAQDTSDLAKDILLVIRSTRFKQGVLFKQKRGEEYEKFVEKLNDTYDHGAVKRILSNDEFWEVSFSLR
;
A
#
# COMPACT_ATOMS: atom_id res chain seq x y z
N MET A 1 -1.82 -20.28 6.98
CA MET A 1 -2.66 -19.24 7.59
C MET A 1 -3.76 -18.92 6.58
N ASP A 2 -5.01 -18.95 7.00
CA ASP A 2 -6.19 -18.76 6.14
C ASP A 2 -6.11 -17.47 5.33
N TYR A 3 -6.23 -17.56 4.01
CA TYR A 3 -6.31 -16.42 3.08
C TYR A 3 -7.38 -15.39 3.49
N TYR A 4 -8.48 -15.87 4.07
CA TYR A 4 -9.55 -15.03 4.59
C TYR A 4 -9.13 -14.24 5.84
N LEU A 5 -8.26 -14.82 6.68
CA LEU A 5 -7.76 -14.17 7.89
C LEU A 5 -6.77 -13.04 7.53
N THR A 6 -5.91 -13.26 6.53
CA THR A 6 -4.99 -12.22 6.03
C THR A 6 -5.73 -11.09 5.31
N LEU A 7 -6.83 -11.39 4.61
CA LEU A 7 -7.64 -10.35 3.95
C LEU A 7 -8.43 -9.51 4.96
N ASP A 8 -9.01 -10.13 5.98
CA ASP A 8 -9.72 -9.41 7.06
C ASP A 8 -8.74 -8.51 7.83
N HIS A 9 -7.56 -9.03 8.14
CA HIS A 9 -6.48 -8.29 8.77
C HIS A 9 -6.03 -7.08 7.91
N TRP A 10 -5.81 -7.29 6.61
CA TRP A 10 -5.52 -6.19 5.69
C TRP A 10 -6.62 -5.12 5.68
N SER A 11 -7.89 -5.55 5.62
CA SER A 11 -9.02 -4.63 5.66
C SER A 11 -9.10 -3.86 6.97
N SER A 12 -8.69 -4.45 8.09
CA SER A 12 -8.65 -3.79 9.39
C SER A 12 -7.58 -2.68 9.41
N ILE A 13 -6.37 -2.97 8.91
CA ILE A 13 -5.28 -1.98 8.80
C ILE A 13 -5.72 -0.80 7.91
N VAL A 14 -6.35 -1.08 6.76
CA VAL A 14 -6.84 -0.03 5.86
C VAL A 14 -7.95 0.81 6.49
N ARG A 15 -8.77 0.25 7.39
CA ARG A 15 -9.75 1.05 8.16
C ARG A 15 -9.06 1.98 9.15
N GLN A 16 -8.06 1.49 9.88
CA GLN A 16 -7.27 2.32 10.79
C GLN A 16 -6.59 3.47 10.05
N LEU A 17 -5.94 3.17 8.91
CA LEU A 17 -5.33 4.20 8.07
C LEU A 17 -6.34 5.26 7.63
N LYS A 18 -7.58 4.89 7.25
CA LYS A 18 -8.61 5.89 6.92
C LYS A 18 -8.98 6.78 8.09
N ASP A 19 -9.05 6.21 9.29
CA ASP A 19 -9.38 6.98 10.48
C ASP A 19 -8.22 7.91 10.87
N ASP A 20 -6.96 7.48 10.71
CA ASP A 20 -5.76 8.31 10.93
C ASP A 20 -5.63 9.43 9.87
N GLU A 21 -5.93 9.13 8.60
CA GLU A 21 -5.85 10.08 7.49
C GLU A 21 -6.90 11.21 7.58
N ARG A 22 -7.97 11.03 8.37
CA ARG A 22 -8.91 12.11 8.68
C ARG A 22 -8.26 13.26 9.44
N GLU A 23 -7.21 12.99 10.23
CA GLU A 23 -6.48 14.05 10.93
C GLU A 23 -5.73 14.98 9.96
N TYR A 24 -5.50 14.52 8.72
CA TYR A 24 -4.79 15.23 7.66
C TYR A 24 -5.73 15.78 6.58
N ASP A 25 -7.05 15.81 6.82
CA ASP A 25 -8.08 16.24 5.88
C ASP A 25 -8.10 15.44 4.55
N ILE A 26 -7.67 14.18 4.60
CA ILE A 26 -7.68 13.28 3.45
C ILE A 26 -8.98 12.47 3.44
N LEU A 27 -9.60 12.37 2.26
CA LEU A 27 -10.83 11.62 2.11
C LEU A 27 -10.56 10.12 2.35
N ALA A 28 -11.37 9.49 3.20
CA ALA A 28 -11.28 8.06 3.47
C ALA A 28 -11.41 7.20 2.20
N GLN A 29 -12.07 7.71 1.16
CA GLN A 29 -12.14 7.06 -0.14
C GLN A 29 -10.75 7.01 -0.80
N ASP A 30 -10.02 8.12 -0.82
CA ASP A 30 -8.69 8.20 -1.44
C ASP A 30 -7.71 7.23 -0.77
N THR A 31 -7.71 7.14 0.57
CA THR A 31 -6.91 6.16 1.30
C THR A 31 -7.30 4.72 0.95
N SER A 32 -8.59 4.46 0.73
CA SER A 32 -9.07 3.13 0.33
C SER A 32 -8.58 2.74 -1.06
N ASP A 33 -8.65 3.68 -1.99
CA ASP A 33 -8.33 3.45 -3.39
C ASP A 33 -6.81 3.37 -3.57
N LEU A 34 -6.04 4.21 -2.85
CA LEU A 34 -4.59 4.08 -2.71
C LEU A 34 -4.18 2.68 -2.20
N ALA A 35 -4.80 2.20 -1.12
CA ALA A 35 -4.49 0.88 -0.58
C ALA A 35 -4.79 -0.25 -1.59
N LYS A 36 -5.93 -0.18 -2.29
CA LYS A 36 -6.30 -1.17 -3.32
C LYS A 36 -5.34 -1.13 -4.50
N ASP A 37 -4.93 0.05 -4.95
CA ASP A 37 -4.00 0.21 -6.07
C ASP A 37 -2.63 -0.37 -5.72
N ILE A 38 -2.13 -0.12 -4.51
CA ILE A 38 -0.89 -0.73 -4.01
C ILE A 38 -1.01 -2.26 -4.05
N LEU A 39 -2.09 -2.81 -3.49
CA LEU A 39 -2.31 -4.26 -3.46
C LEU A 39 -2.43 -4.84 -4.89
N LEU A 40 -3.13 -4.15 -5.78
CA LEU A 40 -3.27 -4.54 -7.18
C LEU A 40 -1.89 -4.62 -7.85
N VAL A 41 -1.08 -3.57 -7.73
CA VAL A 41 0.28 -3.54 -8.30
C VAL A 41 1.14 -4.67 -7.76
N ILE A 42 1.12 -4.91 -6.44
CA ILE A 42 1.88 -6.00 -5.81
C ILE A 42 1.47 -7.37 -6.36
N ARG A 43 0.17 -7.59 -6.59
CA ARG A 43 -0.37 -8.87 -7.09
C ARG A 43 -0.16 -9.06 -8.59
N SER A 44 -0.41 -8.02 -9.39
CA SER A 44 -0.39 -8.11 -10.86
C SER A 44 1.01 -7.99 -11.46
N THR A 45 1.94 -7.31 -10.77
CA THR A 45 3.23 -6.97 -11.35
C THR A 45 4.25 -8.08 -11.14
N ARG A 46 4.81 -8.60 -12.24
CA ARG A 46 6.02 -9.42 -12.22
C ARG A 46 7.25 -8.52 -12.15
N PHE A 47 7.64 -8.14 -10.93
CA PHE A 47 8.84 -7.35 -10.68
C PHE A 47 10.09 -8.07 -11.15
N LYS A 48 10.94 -7.41 -11.93
CA LYS A 48 12.24 -7.96 -12.35
C LYS A 48 13.20 -8.04 -11.15
N GLN A 49 13.13 -7.07 -10.25
CA GLN A 49 13.92 -6.99 -9.03
C GLN A 49 13.01 -7.02 -7.78
N GLY A 50 12.14 -8.02 -7.68
CA GLY A 50 11.14 -8.12 -6.61
C GLY A 50 11.71 -8.07 -5.18
N VAL A 51 12.95 -8.53 -4.97
CA VAL A 51 13.63 -8.41 -3.66
C VAL A 51 13.92 -6.95 -3.31
N LEU A 52 14.42 -6.17 -4.26
CA LEU A 52 14.68 -4.73 -4.04
C LEU A 52 13.37 -3.97 -3.85
N PHE A 53 12.35 -4.31 -4.65
CA PHE A 53 11.03 -3.72 -4.51
C PHE A 53 10.43 -3.97 -3.11
N LYS A 54 10.51 -5.22 -2.60
CA LYS A 54 10.05 -5.53 -1.24
C LYS A 54 10.84 -4.76 -0.17
N GLN A 55 12.12 -4.50 -0.40
CA GLN A 55 12.96 -3.67 0.46
C GLN A 55 12.73 -2.15 0.30
N LYS A 56 11.69 -1.73 -0.44
CA LYS A 56 11.37 -0.32 -0.72
C LYS A 56 12.52 0.42 -1.41
N ARG A 57 13.20 -0.28 -2.34
CA ARG A 57 14.39 0.19 -3.05
C ARG A 57 14.36 -0.17 -4.53
N GLY A 58 15.21 0.50 -5.29
CA GLY A 58 15.42 0.23 -6.71
C GLY A 58 14.45 0.99 -7.61
N GLU A 59 14.77 1.01 -8.89
CA GLU A 59 14.10 1.83 -9.89
C GLU A 59 12.60 1.48 -10.04
N GLU A 60 12.24 0.19 -9.92
CA GLU A 60 10.84 -0.25 -10.00
C GLU A 60 10.01 0.29 -8.82
N TYR A 61 10.61 0.39 -7.62
CA TYR A 61 9.95 0.95 -6.45
C TYR A 61 9.82 2.47 -6.57
N GLU A 62 10.88 3.15 -7.01
CA GLU A 62 10.86 4.61 -7.20
C GLU A 62 9.78 5.02 -8.21
N LYS A 63 9.72 4.34 -9.36
CA LYS A 63 8.67 4.57 -10.38
C LYS A 63 7.27 4.24 -9.88
N PHE A 64 7.15 3.26 -8.99
CA PHE A 64 5.88 2.92 -8.36
C PHE A 64 5.41 4.04 -7.42
N VAL A 65 6.30 4.55 -6.57
CA VAL A 65 6.01 5.67 -5.67
C VAL A 65 5.69 6.95 -6.46
N GLU A 66 6.44 7.23 -7.52
CA GLU A 66 6.19 8.37 -8.41
C GLU A 66 4.77 8.32 -9.00
N LYS A 67 4.35 7.18 -9.54
CA LYS A 67 2.99 7.00 -10.07
C LYS A 67 1.89 7.17 -9.03
N LEU A 68 2.14 6.72 -7.79
CA LEU A 68 1.17 6.92 -6.70
C LEU A 68 1.06 8.40 -6.33
N ASN A 69 2.19 9.11 -6.28
CA ASN A 69 2.24 10.54 -6.00
C ASN A 69 1.58 11.38 -7.10
N ASP A 70 1.59 10.92 -8.36
CA ASP A 70 0.87 11.60 -9.45
C ASP A 70 -0.66 11.59 -9.28
N THR A 71 -1.19 10.62 -8.51
CA THR A 71 -2.63 10.39 -8.35
C THR A 71 -3.14 10.76 -6.96
N TYR A 72 -2.34 10.51 -5.93
CA TYR A 72 -2.70 10.63 -4.52
C TYR A 72 -1.78 11.62 -3.79
N ASP A 73 -2.25 12.12 -2.64
CA ASP A 73 -1.44 12.99 -1.79
C ASP A 73 -0.11 12.34 -1.39
N HIS A 74 0.99 13.07 -1.58
CA HIS A 74 2.34 12.57 -1.31
C HIS A 74 2.54 12.20 0.16
N GLY A 75 1.87 12.91 1.07
CA GLY A 75 1.87 12.60 2.50
C GLY A 75 1.20 11.27 2.79
N ALA A 76 0.02 11.04 2.20
CA ALA A 76 -0.71 9.77 2.32
C ALA A 76 0.10 8.58 1.79
N VAL A 77 0.68 8.74 0.59
CA VAL A 77 1.54 7.72 -0.04
C VAL A 77 2.72 7.38 0.86
N LYS A 78 3.38 8.38 1.43
CA LYS A 78 4.49 8.15 2.34
C LYS A 78 4.04 7.44 3.62
N ARG A 79 2.94 7.86 4.24
CA ARG A 79 2.42 7.26 5.49
C ARG A 79 2.03 5.80 5.29
N ILE A 80 1.27 5.47 4.24
CA ILE A 80 0.86 4.10 3.98
C ILE A 80 2.05 3.20 3.65
N LEU A 81 3.03 3.69 2.88
CA LEU A 81 4.24 2.93 2.55
C LEU A 81 5.21 2.83 3.72
N SER A 82 5.17 3.75 4.69
CA SER A 82 5.90 3.65 5.95
C SER A 82 5.29 2.65 6.94
N ASN A 83 4.03 2.22 6.73
CA ASN A 83 3.42 1.17 7.52
C ASN A 83 3.92 -0.22 7.09
N ASP A 84 4.89 -0.77 7.84
CA ASP A 84 5.51 -2.06 7.56
C ASP A 84 4.51 -3.24 7.67
N GLU A 85 3.53 -3.13 8.56
CA GLU A 85 2.48 -4.15 8.74
C GLU A 85 1.60 -4.23 7.48
N PHE A 86 1.10 -3.09 7.00
CA PHE A 86 0.36 -3.00 5.74
C PHE A 86 1.16 -3.58 4.57
N TRP A 87 2.45 -3.26 4.50
CA TRP A 87 3.33 -3.72 3.44
C TRP A 87 3.47 -5.24 3.45
N GLU A 88 3.84 -5.84 4.58
CA GLU A 88 4.02 -7.29 4.68
C GLU A 88 2.73 -8.08 4.47
N VAL A 89 1.60 -7.58 4.99
CA VAL A 89 0.29 -8.20 4.77
C VAL A 89 -0.11 -8.14 3.30
N SER A 90 0.15 -7.01 2.62
CA SER A 90 -0.12 -6.87 1.18
C SER A 90 0.68 -7.87 0.33
N PHE A 91 1.94 -8.14 0.70
CA PHE A 91 2.75 -9.19 0.05
C PHE A 91 2.30 -10.60 0.41
N SER A 92 1.75 -10.81 1.60
CA SER A 92 1.25 -12.11 2.06
C SER A 92 -0.08 -12.50 1.38
N LEU A 93 -0.77 -11.55 0.75
CA LEU A 93 -1.98 -11.74 -0.06
C LEU A 93 -1.69 -12.06 -1.54
N ARG A 94 -0.42 -12.08 -1.94
CA ARG A 94 0.03 -12.44 -3.29
C ARG A 94 0.09 -13.95 -3.47
#